data_AF-A0AAW0QSY4-F1
#
_entry.id   AF-A0AAW0QSY4-F1
#
_cell.length_a   1.000
_cell.length_b   1.000
_cell.length_c   1.000
_cell.angle_alpha   90.00
_cell.angle_beta   90.00
_cell.angle_gamma   90.00
#
_symmetry.space_group_name_H-M   'P 1'
#
loop_
_entity.id
_entity.type
_entity.pdbx_description
1 polymer ?
#
loop_
_entity_poly.entity_id
_entity_poly.type
_entity_poly.pdbx_seq_one_letter_code
_entity_poly.pdbx_strand_id
1 'polypeptide(L)'
;MFSRRLRPLSRGLWKQATPSSRPTAIARRFLNTVQTCPSPTCDCADTPAMPEGLPIDTKSPLNGVMAGYAEQLLVCTGKEDWSSRIEEENGGDNLAADLKELLGRGGLYSDCSFFSFLAFQPFHNISVLNASFPSSVSRRPEVQTTSAYLLPSFQYVPFLPRVSFDAVHALVKGYLLPEKLHPMHDGLSPIHKDRLTRKDAFRPLLHGVRDVQDVLILVCGHGGRDMRCGLMGPALQKEFEAQLPKKGYEVMRGPLLDESVTAPSLSGPVGDDIPSTARVGLISHIGGHKFAGNVIIYIPPRLNTKDNEPHPLAGHGVWYGRVEPKHVQGIIEETVVKGNVVKDMFRGAIKKGGEVVRL
;
A
#
# COMPACT_ATOMS: atom_id res chain seq x y z
N MET A 1 25.29 -34.53 84.71
CA MET A 1 24.26 -33.48 84.91
C MET A 1 23.92 -32.87 83.56
N PHE A 2 22.63 -32.85 83.23
CA PHE A 2 21.93 -32.12 82.15
C PHE A 2 22.26 -32.40 80.67
N SER A 3 21.46 -33.33 80.12
CA SER A 3 21.02 -33.35 78.73
C SER A 3 20.09 -32.16 78.44
N ARG A 4 20.33 -31.42 77.35
CA ARG A 4 19.32 -30.55 76.70
C ARG A 4 19.31 -30.82 75.20
N ARG A 5 18.31 -31.59 74.77
CA ARG A 5 17.91 -31.75 73.36
C ARG A 5 17.27 -30.44 72.89
N LEU A 6 17.83 -29.84 71.86
CA LEU A 6 17.22 -28.72 71.11
C LEU A 6 16.32 -29.29 70.02
N ARG A 7 15.07 -28.82 69.97
CA ARG A 7 14.04 -29.19 68.99
C ARG A 7 14.34 -28.55 67.62
N PRO A 8 14.20 -29.27 66.50
CA PRO A 8 14.21 -28.65 65.18
C PRO A 8 12.84 -28.01 64.88
N LEU A 9 12.89 -26.76 64.41
CA LEU A 9 11.76 -25.95 63.98
C LEU A 9 11.14 -26.50 62.68
N SER A 10 9.82 -26.58 62.66
CA SER A 10 8.98 -27.02 61.54
C SER A 10 9.09 -26.10 60.33
N ARG A 11 9.29 -26.69 59.15
CA ARG A 11 9.24 -26.03 57.83
C ARG A 11 7.83 -25.53 57.53
N GLY A 12 7.66 -24.20 57.41
CA GLY A 12 6.47 -23.60 56.84
C GLY A 12 6.46 -23.77 55.32
N LEU A 13 5.38 -24.36 54.79
CA LEU A 13 5.11 -24.46 53.35
C LEU A 13 4.70 -23.10 52.79
N TRP A 14 5.58 -22.48 52.02
CA TRP A 14 5.24 -21.31 51.21
C TRP A 14 4.50 -21.78 49.96
N LYS A 15 3.17 -21.56 49.91
CA LYS A 15 2.38 -21.73 48.69
C LYS A 15 2.75 -20.61 47.71
N GLN A 16 3.49 -20.96 46.64
CA GLN A 16 3.66 -20.07 45.50
C GLN A 16 2.34 -19.96 44.75
N ALA A 17 1.71 -18.78 44.78
CA ALA A 17 0.61 -18.44 43.90
C ALA A 17 1.19 -18.19 42.49
N THR A 18 0.96 -19.12 41.57
CA THR A 18 1.24 -18.93 40.14
C THR A 18 0.20 -17.97 39.56
N PRO A 19 0.59 -16.84 38.92
CA PRO A 19 -0.37 -16.02 38.20
C PRO A 19 -0.82 -16.80 36.96
N SER A 20 -2.09 -17.20 36.94
CA SER A 20 -2.76 -17.69 35.74
C SER A 20 -2.91 -16.53 34.75
N SER A 21 -1.89 -16.25 33.95
CA SER A 21 -2.05 -15.44 32.74
C SER A 21 -2.83 -16.26 31.72
N ARG A 22 -4.14 -16.04 31.65
CA ARG A 22 -4.93 -16.47 30.50
C ARG A 22 -4.29 -15.81 29.26
N PRO A 23 -3.85 -16.57 28.24
CA PRO A 23 -3.46 -15.94 27.00
C PRO A 23 -4.72 -15.26 26.45
N THR A 24 -4.71 -13.93 26.40
CA THR A 24 -5.64 -13.17 25.58
C THR A 24 -5.46 -13.71 24.17
N ALA A 25 -6.42 -14.48 23.69
CA ALA A 25 -6.49 -14.89 22.31
C ALA A 25 -6.36 -13.62 21.46
N ILE A 26 -5.27 -13.50 20.71
CA ILE A 26 -5.14 -12.50 19.66
C ILE A 26 -6.28 -12.82 18.71
N ALA A 27 -7.39 -12.08 18.83
CA ALA A 27 -8.49 -12.21 17.91
C ALA A 27 -7.91 -11.91 16.53
N ARG A 28 -7.75 -12.95 15.69
CA ARG A 28 -7.63 -12.78 14.25
C ARG A 28 -8.90 -12.05 13.85
N ARG A 29 -8.85 -10.72 13.76
CA ARG A 29 -9.96 -9.91 13.26
C ARG A 29 -10.13 -10.32 11.80
N PHE A 30 -11.07 -11.24 11.55
CA PHE A 30 -11.55 -11.51 10.21
C PHE A 30 -12.05 -10.19 9.62
N LEU A 31 -11.79 -9.97 8.34
CA LEU A 31 -12.32 -8.80 7.65
C LEU A 31 -13.86 -8.88 7.69
N ASN A 32 -14.52 -7.78 8.05
CA ASN A 32 -15.96 -7.70 7.90
C ASN A 32 -16.28 -7.75 6.41
N THR A 33 -17.32 -8.50 6.02
CA THR A 33 -17.66 -8.68 4.61
C THR A 33 -19.13 -8.48 4.34
N VAL A 34 -19.42 -7.94 3.16
CA VAL A 34 -20.73 -8.01 2.50
C VAL A 34 -20.62 -8.91 1.29
N GLN A 35 -21.65 -9.70 0.97
CA GLN A 35 -21.55 -10.69 -0.10
C GLN A 35 -21.43 -10.03 -1.48
N THR A 36 -22.25 -9.01 -1.73
CA THR A 36 -22.38 -8.35 -3.02
C THR A 36 -22.43 -6.84 -2.83
N CYS A 37 -21.92 -6.11 -3.84
CA CYS A 37 -21.97 -4.66 -3.85
C CYS A 37 -23.43 -4.17 -3.79
N PRO A 38 -23.77 -3.23 -2.88
CA PRO A 38 -25.06 -2.56 -2.91
C PRO A 38 -25.30 -1.88 -4.28
N SER A 39 -26.54 -1.93 -4.76
CA SER A 39 -26.95 -1.21 -5.97
C SER A 39 -26.78 0.30 -5.79
N PRO A 40 -26.43 1.04 -6.86
CA PRO A 40 -26.32 2.49 -6.78
C PRO A 40 -27.69 3.12 -6.49
N THR A 41 -27.71 4.17 -5.67
CA THR A 41 -28.91 4.94 -5.31
C THR A 41 -29.06 6.21 -6.14
N CYS A 42 -28.08 6.55 -6.97
CA CYS A 42 -28.11 7.66 -7.91
C CYS A 42 -27.57 7.22 -9.27
N ASP A 43 -27.78 8.04 -10.29
CA ASP A 43 -27.18 7.81 -11.60
C ASP A 43 -25.65 7.77 -11.49
N CYS A 44 -25.06 6.82 -12.22
CA CYS A 44 -23.61 6.62 -12.35
C CYS A 44 -23.24 6.70 -13.83
N ALA A 45 -21.96 6.93 -14.14
CA ALA A 45 -21.49 6.87 -15.51
C ALA A 45 -21.74 5.49 -16.15
N ASP A 46 -21.92 5.46 -17.47
CA ASP A 46 -22.02 4.20 -18.21
C ASP A 46 -20.69 3.45 -18.20
N THR A 47 -20.79 2.12 -18.21
CA THR A 47 -19.59 1.28 -18.34
C THR A 47 -19.08 1.37 -19.78
N PRO A 48 -17.79 1.72 -20.00
CA PRO A 48 -17.26 1.84 -21.35
C PRO A 48 -17.30 0.49 -22.07
N ALA A 49 -17.58 0.53 -23.37
CA ALA A 49 -17.57 -0.68 -24.20
C ALA A 49 -16.16 -1.28 -24.26
N MET A 50 -16.05 -2.58 -23.99
CA MET A 50 -14.77 -3.27 -24.09
C MET A 50 -14.35 -3.44 -25.56
N PRO A 51 -13.04 -3.41 -25.87
CA PRO A 51 -12.56 -3.62 -27.24
C PRO A 51 -12.94 -5.01 -27.76
N GLU A 52 -13.13 -5.11 -29.07
CA GLU A 52 -13.42 -6.38 -29.74
C GLU A 52 -12.32 -7.42 -29.45
N GLY A 53 -12.72 -8.66 -29.15
CA GLY A 53 -11.77 -9.75 -28.85
C GLY A 53 -11.11 -9.69 -27.47
N LEU A 54 -11.38 -8.65 -26.65
CA LEU A 54 -10.83 -8.49 -25.31
C LEU A 54 -11.93 -8.40 -24.24
N PRO A 55 -12.73 -9.47 -24.02
CA PRO A 55 -13.72 -9.48 -22.95
C PRO A 55 -13.05 -9.50 -21.57
N ILE A 56 -13.78 -9.02 -20.57
CA ILE A 56 -13.41 -9.19 -19.16
C ILE A 56 -13.82 -10.61 -18.72
N ASP A 57 -12.91 -11.30 -18.06
CA ASP A 57 -13.18 -12.60 -17.43
C ASP A 57 -14.10 -12.38 -16.23
N THR A 58 -15.35 -12.84 -16.32
CA THR A 58 -16.37 -12.77 -15.25
C THR A 58 -16.52 -14.07 -14.47
N LYS A 59 -15.81 -15.15 -14.85
CA LYS A 59 -16.03 -16.52 -14.34
C LYS A 59 -14.99 -16.97 -13.35
N SER A 60 -13.71 -16.63 -13.55
CA SER A 60 -12.65 -17.10 -12.66
C SER A 60 -12.82 -16.55 -11.23
N PRO A 61 -12.40 -17.28 -10.18
CA PRO A 61 -12.42 -16.75 -8.82
C PRO A 61 -11.47 -15.55 -8.68
N LEU A 62 -11.88 -14.54 -7.92
CA LEU A 62 -11.06 -13.36 -7.62
C LEU A 62 -10.28 -13.50 -6.30
N ASN A 63 -10.85 -14.14 -5.27
CA ASN A 63 -10.21 -14.24 -3.96
C ASN A 63 -8.83 -14.94 -4.06
N GLY A 64 -7.79 -14.28 -3.57
CA GLY A 64 -6.43 -14.81 -3.54
C GLY A 64 -5.62 -14.59 -4.83
N VAL A 65 -6.15 -13.90 -5.84
CA VAL A 65 -5.42 -13.59 -7.10
C VAL A 65 -4.65 -12.26 -7.06
N MET A 66 -4.52 -11.66 -5.89
CA MET A 66 -3.64 -10.51 -5.64
C MET A 66 -2.17 -10.94 -5.75
N ALA A 67 -1.36 -10.16 -6.48
CA ALA A 67 0.09 -10.34 -6.46
C ALA A 67 0.60 -9.92 -5.08
N GLY A 68 1.30 -10.82 -4.37
CA GLY A 68 1.90 -10.49 -3.08
C GLY A 68 3.07 -9.53 -3.24
N TYR A 69 3.15 -8.52 -2.38
CA TYR A 69 4.27 -7.60 -2.27
C TYR A 69 4.51 -7.26 -0.80
N ALA A 70 5.76 -6.98 -0.46
CA ALA A 70 6.12 -6.43 0.85
C ALA A 70 5.88 -4.92 0.88
N GLU A 71 6.27 -4.23 -0.19
CA GLU A 71 6.03 -2.81 -0.40
C GLU A 71 5.66 -2.55 -1.88
N GLN A 72 4.75 -1.61 -2.10
CA GLN A 72 4.34 -1.07 -3.37
C GLN A 72 4.78 0.39 -3.39
N LEU A 73 5.68 0.69 -4.33
CA LEU A 73 6.21 2.03 -4.55
C LEU A 73 5.46 2.64 -5.73
N LEU A 74 4.75 3.75 -5.47
CA LEU A 74 4.05 4.52 -6.50
C LEU A 74 4.88 5.75 -6.86
N VAL A 75 5.44 5.79 -8.06
CA VAL A 75 6.15 6.94 -8.61
C VAL A 75 5.13 7.98 -9.09
N CYS A 76 5.17 9.19 -8.53
CA CYS A 76 4.26 10.28 -8.89
C CYS A 76 4.67 10.94 -10.21
N THR A 77 4.20 10.42 -11.35
CA THR A 77 4.58 10.94 -12.67
C THR A 77 3.69 12.06 -13.17
N GLY A 78 2.50 12.26 -12.59
CA GLY A 78 1.50 13.21 -13.08
C GLY A 78 0.90 12.86 -14.45
N LYS A 79 1.11 11.63 -14.94
CA LYS A 79 0.62 11.14 -16.24
C LYS A 79 -0.52 10.16 -16.06
N GLU A 80 -1.44 10.12 -17.01
CA GLU A 80 -2.61 9.22 -16.96
C GLU A 80 -2.37 7.86 -17.62
N ASP A 81 -1.36 7.75 -18.48
CA ASP A 81 -0.93 6.50 -19.12
C ASP A 81 0.59 6.48 -19.33
N TRP A 82 1.13 5.29 -19.62
CA TRP A 82 2.56 5.02 -19.75
C TRP A 82 2.84 4.04 -20.89
N SER A 83 4.11 3.89 -21.26
CA SER A 83 4.54 2.79 -22.14
C SER A 83 4.27 1.44 -21.48
N SER A 84 4.04 0.41 -22.31
CA SER A 84 3.77 -0.97 -21.84
C SER A 84 4.74 -1.46 -20.77
N ARG A 85 5.99 -1.00 -20.83
CA ARG A 85 7.04 -1.19 -19.83
C ARG A 85 7.47 0.17 -19.30
N ILE A 86 7.04 0.46 -18.08
CA ILE A 86 7.26 1.77 -17.42
C ILE A 86 8.74 2.14 -17.29
N GLU A 87 9.62 1.15 -17.21
CA GLU A 87 11.06 1.34 -17.13
C GLU A 87 11.68 1.81 -18.45
N GLU A 88 11.02 1.59 -19.57
CA GLU A 88 11.50 2.04 -20.89
C GLU A 88 11.06 3.48 -21.20
N GLU A 89 10.25 4.11 -20.33
CA GLU A 89 9.88 5.51 -20.51
C GLU A 89 11.11 6.44 -20.51
N ASN A 90 11.02 7.51 -21.31
CA ASN A 90 12.11 8.48 -21.48
C ASN A 90 13.45 7.82 -21.84
N GLY A 91 13.43 6.69 -22.57
CA GLY A 91 14.63 5.96 -22.97
C GLY A 91 15.36 5.24 -21.83
N GLY A 92 14.68 4.99 -20.70
CA GLY A 92 15.28 4.39 -19.52
C GLY A 92 15.71 5.38 -18.44
N ASP A 93 15.66 6.69 -18.72
CA ASP A 93 15.93 7.74 -17.72
C ASP A 93 14.67 8.07 -16.92
N ASN A 94 14.31 7.16 -16.01
CA ASN A 94 13.19 7.34 -15.10
C ASN A 94 13.39 6.56 -13.79
N LEU A 95 12.75 7.03 -12.72
CA LEU A 95 12.89 6.43 -11.39
C LEU A 95 12.46 4.94 -11.35
N ALA A 96 11.49 4.55 -12.18
CA ALA A 96 11.06 3.15 -12.23
C ALA A 96 12.17 2.24 -12.81
N ALA A 97 12.95 2.72 -13.78
CA ALA A 97 14.12 2.05 -14.31
C ALA A 97 15.21 1.91 -13.25
N ASP A 98 15.58 3.00 -12.58
CA ASP A 98 16.60 2.99 -11.51
C ASP A 98 16.25 1.99 -10.40
N LEU A 99 14.98 1.96 -9.99
CA LEU A 99 14.51 1.01 -8.97
C LEU A 99 14.52 -0.43 -9.47
N LYS A 100 14.13 -0.68 -10.73
CA LYS A 100 14.18 -2.03 -11.31
C LYS A 100 15.60 -2.52 -11.56
N GLU A 101 16.55 -1.64 -11.85
CA GLU A 101 17.97 -1.99 -11.92
C GLU A 101 18.48 -2.51 -10.57
N LEU A 102 18.07 -1.84 -9.48
CA LEU A 102 18.52 -2.18 -8.14
C LEU A 102 17.81 -3.40 -7.52
N LEU A 103 16.50 -3.53 -7.73
CA LEU A 103 15.64 -4.52 -7.07
C LEU A 103 15.21 -5.68 -7.99
N GLY A 104 15.26 -5.46 -9.30
CA GLY A 104 14.86 -6.44 -10.30
C GLY A 104 15.85 -7.61 -10.42
N ARG A 105 15.59 -8.50 -11.38
CA ARG A 105 16.38 -9.72 -11.57
C ARG A 105 17.85 -9.39 -11.84
N GLY A 106 18.75 -9.87 -10.97
CA GLY A 106 20.19 -9.61 -11.09
C GLY A 106 20.64 -8.27 -10.51
N GLY A 107 19.70 -7.47 -9.99
CA GLY A 107 20.01 -6.22 -9.29
C GLY A 107 20.75 -6.44 -7.98
N LEU A 108 21.46 -5.41 -7.52
CA LEU A 108 22.33 -5.46 -6.34
C LEU A 108 21.59 -5.91 -5.05
N TYR A 109 20.31 -5.54 -4.96
CA TYR A 109 19.43 -5.81 -3.82
C TYR A 109 18.36 -6.86 -4.13
N SER A 110 18.48 -7.56 -5.26
CA SER A 110 17.59 -8.65 -5.60
C SER A 110 17.78 -9.80 -4.60
N ASP A 111 16.71 -10.22 -3.95
CA ASP A 111 16.67 -11.36 -3.03
C ASP A 111 16.26 -12.65 -3.75
N CYS A 112 16.46 -12.72 -5.07
CA CYS A 112 16.26 -13.93 -5.84
C CYS A 112 17.33 -14.97 -5.46
N SER A 113 16.94 -15.99 -4.69
CA SER A 113 17.77 -17.18 -4.52
C SER A 113 17.63 -18.11 -5.73
N PHE A 114 18.76 -18.67 -6.21
CA PHE A 114 18.77 -19.77 -7.17
C PHE A 114 18.10 -21.01 -6.57
N PHE A 115 16.78 -21.15 -6.73
CA PHE A 115 16.09 -22.43 -6.51
C PHE A 115 15.51 -22.92 -7.83
N SER A 116 16.08 -24.04 -8.28
CA SER A 116 15.62 -24.99 -9.30
C SER A 116 14.27 -24.69 -10.00
N PHE A 117 14.37 -24.27 -11.26
CA PHE A 117 13.42 -24.52 -12.36
C PHE A 117 11.92 -24.15 -12.25
N LEU A 118 11.42 -23.60 -11.15
CA LEU A 118 10.04 -23.11 -11.06
C LEU A 118 9.98 -21.73 -10.39
N ALA A 119 9.88 -20.69 -11.24
CA ALA A 119 9.59 -19.29 -10.91
C ALA A 119 10.56 -18.58 -9.93
N PHE A 120 11.39 -17.67 -10.48
CA PHE A 120 12.11 -16.64 -9.72
C PHE A 120 11.09 -15.69 -9.05
N GLN A 121 10.74 -15.91 -7.79
CA GLN A 121 9.97 -14.92 -7.03
C GLN A 121 10.79 -14.41 -5.84
N PRO A 122 10.94 -13.08 -5.69
CA PRO A 122 11.59 -12.49 -4.53
C PRO A 122 10.81 -12.82 -3.25
N PHE A 123 11.50 -13.15 -2.16
CA PHE A 123 10.86 -13.37 -0.85
C PHE A 123 10.32 -12.05 -0.27
N HIS A 124 10.91 -10.93 -0.66
CA HIS A 124 10.56 -9.57 -0.30
C HIS A 124 10.26 -8.76 -1.56
N ASN A 125 9.14 -9.08 -2.20
CA ASN A 125 8.77 -8.44 -3.46
C ASN A 125 8.45 -6.95 -3.30
N ILE A 126 9.14 -6.09 -4.05
CA ILE A 126 8.84 -4.66 -4.15
C ILE A 126 8.14 -4.37 -5.48
N SER A 127 6.87 -3.99 -5.43
CA SER A 127 6.08 -3.64 -6.60
C SER A 127 6.29 -2.18 -6.99
N VAL A 128 7.08 -1.92 -8.02
CA VAL A 128 7.28 -0.56 -8.58
C VAL A 128 6.19 -0.24 -9.60
N LEU A 129 5.47 0.86 -9.39
CA LEU A 129 4.39 1.33 -10.25
C LEU A 129 4.52 2.83 -10.51
N ASN A 130 4.01 3.29 -11.65
CA ASN A 130 3.77 4.72 -11.87
C ASN A 130 2.34 5.08 -11.47
N ALA A 131 2.14 6.32 -11.05
CA ALA A 131 0.86 6.86 -10.65
C ALA A 131 0.63 8.26 -11.23
N SER A 132 -0.64 8.57 -11.52
CA SER A 132 -1.05 9.86 -12.07
C SER A 132 -1.00 11.02 -11.09
N PHE A 133 -0.59 10.77 -9.85
CA PHE A 133 -0.39 11.82 -8.87
C PHE A 133 0.75 12.76 -9.30
N PRO A 134 0.58 14.08 -9.14
CA PRO A 134 1.67 15.02 -9.37
C PRO A 134 2.76 14.86 -8.31
N SER A 135 4.01 15.07 -8.71
CA SER A 135 5.14 15.17 -7.79
C SER A 135 5.07 16.47 -6.97
N SER A 136 5.67 16.44 -5.79
CA SER A 136 5.80 17.59 -4.91
C SER A 136 6.56 18.72 -5.57
N VAL A 137 6.18 19.95 -5.25
CA VAL A 137 6.83 21.15 -5.76
C VAL A 137 7.86 21.63 -4.73
N SER A 138 9.13 21.61 -5.11
CA SER A 138 10.26 22.09 -4.30
C SER A 138 10.46 23.59 -4.47
N ARG A 139 10.98 24.27 -3.44
CA ARG A 139 11.43 25.67 -3.56
C ARG A 139 12.61 25.88 -4.49
N ARG A 140 13.34 24.80 -4.82
CA ARG A 140 14.51 24.80 -5.71
C ARG A 140 14.12 24.18 -7.04
N PRO A 141 13.54 24.96 -7.98
CA PRO A 141 13.06 24.42 -9.26
C PRO A 141 14.19 23.90 -10.14
N GLU A 142 15.45 24.25 -9.86
CA GLU A 142 16.60 23.79 -10.65
C GLU A 142 16.87 22.29 -10.45
N VAL A 143 16.43 21.71 -9.33
CA VAL A 143 16.62 20.28 -9.04
C VAL A 143 15.35 19.53 -9.39
N GLN A 144 15.38 18.76 -10.47
CA GLN A 144 14.29 17.84 -10.79
C GLN A 144 14.21 16.76 -9.73
N THR A 145 13.06 16.70 -9.06
CA THR A 145 12.76 15.70 -8.05
C THR A 145 11.50 14.95 -8.44
N THR A 146 11.42 13.69 -8.03
CA THR A 146 10.22 12.87 -8.17
C THR A 146 9.74 12.48 -6.79
N SER A 147 8.43 12.44 -6.57
CA SER A 147 7.86 11.95 -5.32
C SER A 147 7.44 10.49 -5.45
N ALA A 148 7.37 9.79 -4.31
CA ALA A 148 6.85 8.44 -4.28
C ALA A 148 6.02 8.16 -3.02
N TYR A 149 4.98 7.36 -3.17
CA TYR A 149 4.26 6.74 -2.05
C TYR A 149 4.80 5.33 -1.79
N LEU A 150 4.90 4.97 -0.52
CA LEU A 150 5.27 3.64 -0.04
C LEU A 150 4.07 3.03 0.69
N LEU A 151 3.56 1.93 0.16
CA LEU A 151 2.37 1.24 0.66
C LEU A 151 2.67 -0.26 0.83
N PRO A 152 2.29 -0.92 1.93
CA PRO A 152 1.38 -0.46 2.97
C PRO A 152 2.12 0.17 4.17
N SER A 153 3.33 0.70 4.02
CA SER A 153 3.97 1.47 5.11
C SER A 153 3.28 2.81 5.39
N PHE A 154 2.51 3.32 4.42
CA PHE A 154 1.81 4.61 4.44
C PHE A 154 2.79 5.78 4.60
N GLN A 155 3.89 5.75 3.86
CA GLN A 155 4.87 6.82 3.85
C GLN A 155 4.89 7.53 2.49
N TYR A 156 5.13 8.83 2.52
CA TYR A 156 5.32 9.66 1.34
C TYR A 156 6.72 10.25 1.35
N VAL A 157 7.43 10.07 0.26
CA VAL A 157 8.76 10.62 0.02
C VAL A 157 8.59 11.76 -0.99
N PRO A 158 8.66 13.04 -0.54
CA PRO A 158 8.36 14.17 -1.41
C PRO A 158 9.45 14.42 -2.45
N PHE A 159 10.72 14.24 -2.10
CA PHE A 159 11.83 14.69 -2.91
C PHE A 159 12.85 13.57 -3.13
N LEU A 160 12.82 12.97 -4.31
CA LEU A 160 13.87 12.07 -4.81
C LEU A 160 14.60 12.80 -5.95
N PRO A 161 15.71 13.50 -5.67
CA PRO A 161 16.51 14.11 -6.71
C PRO A 161 17.17 13.03 -7.56
N ARG A 162 17.15 13.19 -8.89
CA ARG A 162 17.79 12.27 -9.83
C ARG A 162 19.16 12.74 -10.33
N VAL A 163 19.80 13.66 -9.60
CA VAL A 163 21.16 14.12 -9.92
C VAL A 163 22.23 13.05 -9.63
N SER A 164 21.93 12.11 -8.72
CA SER A 164 22.77 10.94 -8.44
C SER A 164 21.90 9.75 -8.00
N PHE A 165 22.49 8.56 -7.99
CA PHE A 165 21.86 7.34 -7.49
C PHE A 165 21.75 7.30 -5.95
N ASP A 166 22.32 8.27 -5.22
CA ASP A 166 22.39 8.23 -3.76
C ASP A 166 21.02 8.29 -3.11
N ALA A 167 20.11 9.12 -3.63
CA ALA A 167 18.74 9.21 -3.12
C ALA A 167 17.96 7.90 -3.34
N VAL A 168 18.14 7.26 -4.49
CA VAL A 168 17.50 5.97 -4.81
C VAL A 168 18.09 4.87 -3.91
N HIS A 169 19.40 4.86 -3.70
CA HIS A 169 20.05 3.95 -2.74
C HIS A 169 19.58 4.17 -1.31
N ALA A 170 19.42 5.43 -0.89
CA ALA A 170 18.91 5.77 0.43
C ALA A 170 17.46 5.30 0.61
N LEU A 171 16.63 5.45 -0.43
CA LEU A 171 15.26 4.92 -0.45
C LEU A 171 15.23 3.41 -0.29
N VAL A 172 16.02 2.69 -1.10
CA VAL A 172 16.08 1.23 -1.06
C VAL A 172 16.56 0.75 0.30
N LYS A 173 17.72 1.24 0.77
CA LYS A 173 18.32 0.80 2.03
C LYS A 173 17.54 1.24 3.26
N GLY A 174 16.98 2.44 3.26
CA GLY A 174 16.31 3.02 4.43
C GLY A 174 14.85 2.59 4.58
N TYR A 175 14.18 2.25 3.47
CA TYR A 175 12.73 2.04 3.47
C TYR A 175 12.29 0.75 2.79
N LEU A 176 12.85 0.38 1.63
CA LEU A 176 12.31 -0.74 0.85
C LEU A 176 12.79 -2.11 1.32
N LEU A 177 14.06 -2.25 1.71
CA LEU A 177 14.61 -3.52 2.16
C LEU A 177 13.89 -4.06 3.42
N PRO A 178 13.87 -5.40 3.63
CA PRO A 178 13.31 -6.01 4.83
C PRO A 178 14.13 -5.70 6.08
N GLU A 179 13.46 -5.60 7.22
CA GLU A 179 14.12 -5.54 8.54
C GLU A 179 14.65 -6.91 8.97
N LYS A 180 13.95 -7.98 8.57
CA LYS A 180 14.34 -9.37 8.83
C LYS A 180 14.25 -10.18 7.55
N LEU A 181 15.35 -10.82 7.20
CA LEU A 181 15.39 -11.73 6.05
C LEU A 181 14.58 -13.00 6.31
N HIS A 182 13.99 -13.53 5.24
CA HIS A 182 13.33 -14.83 5.25
C HIS A 182 14.33 -15.95 5.62
N PRO A 183 13.93 -17.01 6.37
CA PRO A 183 14.83 -18.11 6.76
C PRO A 183 15.55 -18.81 5.61
N MET A 184 15.01 -18.75 4.39
CA MET A 184 15.69 -19.29 3.20
C MET A 184 17.05 -18.61 2.93
N HIS A 185 17.27 -17.41 3.47
CA HIS A 185 18.53 -16.68 3.37
C HIS A 185 19.57 -17.11 4.41
N ASP A 186 19.28 -18.09 5.27
CA ASP A 186 20.19 -18.51 6.34
C ASP A 186 21.54 -19.02 5.80
N GLY A 187 21.55 -19.59 4.59
CA GLY A 187 22.78 -20.02 3.90
C GLY A 187 23.62 -18.90 3.28
N LEU A 188 23.14 -17.64 3.23
CA LEU A 188 23.91 -16.54 2.66
C LEU A 188 25.06 -16.10 3.57
N SER A 189 26.15 -15.59 2.98
CA SER A 189 27.25 -15.02 3.76
C SER A 189 26.81 -13.76 4.52
N PRO A 190 27.46 -13.39 5.65
CA PRO A 190 27.10 -12.21 6.42
C PRO A 190 27.07 -10.91 5.59
N ILE A 191 27.99 -10.77 4.64
CA ILE A 191 28.06 -9.60 3.74
C ILE A 191 26.82 -9.52 2.84
N HIS A 192 26.35 -10.67 2.32
CA HIS A 192 25.14 -10.71 1.51
C HIS A 192 23.89 -10.41 2.35
N LYS A 193 23.82 -10.94 3.57
CA LYS A 193 22.72 -10.64 4.50
C LYS A 193 22.67 -9.15 4.85
N ASP A 194 23.81 -8.54 5.17
CA ASP A 194 23.90 -7.11 5.47
C ASP A 194 23.49 -6.24 4.27
N ARG A 195 23.81 -6.67 3.05
CA ARG A 195 23.40 -5.95 1.83
C ARG A 195 21.89 -5.95 1.61
N LEU A 196 21.21 -7.04 1.95
CA LEU A 196 19.77 -7.24 1.73
C LEU A 196 18.89 -6.76 2.90
N THR A 197 19.49 -6.25 3.98
CA THR A 197 18.74 -5.82 5.17
C THR A 197 18.63 -4.29 5.21
N ARG A 198 17.49 -3.81 5.71
CA ARG A 198 17.21 -2.39 5.91
C ARG A 198 18.22 -1.76 6.88
N LYS A 199 18.61 -0.52 6.59
CA LYS A 199 19.56 0.28 7.37
C LYS A 199 18.97 1.63 7.70
N ASP A 200 18.54 1.81 8.94
CA ASP A 200 17.92 3.05 9.42
C ASP A 200 18.81 4.29 9.27
N ALA A 201 20.13 4.11 9.27
CA ALA A 201 21.09 5.18 9.04
C ALA A 201 20.92 5.92 7.68
N PHE A 202 20.24 5.30 6.70
CA PHE A 202 19.96 5.92 5.40
C PHE A 202 18.67 6.74 5.38
N ARG A 203 17.77 6.58 6.38
CA ARG A 203 16.50 7.31 6.43
C ARG A 203 16.67 8.84 6.48
N PRO A 204 17.61 9.41 7.27
CA PRO A 204 17.80 10.87 7.34
C PRO A 204 18.30 11.50 6.04
N LEU A 205 18.80 10.71 5.09
CA LEU A 205 19.23 11.21 3.77
C LEU A 205 18.05 11.64 2.90
N LEU A 206 16.84 11.17 3.19
CA LEU A 206 15.62 11.57 2.51
C LEU A 206 14.88 12.62 3.34
N HIS A 207 14.86 13.85 2.84
CA HIS A 207 14.20 14.97 3.52
C HIS A 207 12.68 14.97 3.30
N GLY A 208 11.94 15.38 4.34
CA GLY A 208 10.50 15.64 4.24
C GLY A 208 9.60 14.40 4.22
N VAL A 209 10.15 13.20 4.43
CA VAL A 209 9.36 11.95 4.51
C VAL A 209 8.30 12.08 5.60
N ARG A 210 7.05 11.71 5.27
CA ARG A 210 5.89 11.87 6.16
C ARG A 210 4.88 10.76 6.01
N ASP A 211 4.01 10.63 7.01
CA ASP A 211 2.92 9.67 6.97
C ASP A 211 1.78 10.14 6.05
N VAL A 212 1.25 9.22 5.25
CA VAL A 212 0.05 9.44 4.44
C VAL A 212 -1.19 9.40 5.33
N GLN A 213 -1.97 10.48 5.30
CA GLN A 213 -3.24 10.59 6.05
C GLN A 213 -4.48 10.52 5.15
N ASP A 214 -4.29 10.61 3.83
CA ASP A 214 -5.39 10.54 2.86
C ASP A 214 -5.78 9.09 2.58
N VAL A 215 -7.06 8.84 2.31
CA VAL A 215 -7.49 7.59 1.66
C VAL A 215 -7.00 7.58 0.22
N LEU A 216 -6.20 6.59 -0.16
CA LEU A 216 -5.70 6.46 -1.53
C LEU A 216 -6.54 5.43 -2.29
N ILE A 217 -7.16 5.85 -3.38
CA ILE A 217 -7.89 4.98 -4.31
C ILE A 217 -7.09 4.92 -5.61
N LEU A 218 -6.53 3.76 -5.89
CA LEU A 218 -5.67 3.53 -7.04
C LEU A 218 -6.39 2.67 -8.06
N VAL A 219 -6.59 3.20 -9.26
CA VAL A 219 -7.30 2.51 -10.34
C VAL A 219 -6.29 2.13 -11.42
N CYS A 220 -6.23 0.86 -11.81
CA CYS A 220 -5.35 0.46 -12.92
C CYS A 220 -5.85 1.08 -14.24
N GLY A 221 -5.12 2.07 -14.75
CA GLY A 221 -5.44 2.82 -15.98
C GLY A 221 -4.48 2.58 -17.13
N HIS A 222 -3.60 1.58 -17.04
CA HIS A 222 -2.47 1.38 -17.96
C HIS A 222 -2.88 0.90 -19.36
N GLY A 223 -3.26 1.83 -20.23
CA GLY A 223 -3.68 1.58 -21.62
C GLY A 223 -2.56 1.06 -22.50
N GLY A 224 -1.34 1.58 -22.33
CA GLY A 224 -0.15 1.09 -23.03
C GLY A 224 0.19 -0.38 -22.75
N ARG A 225 -0.35 -0.97 -21.67
CA ARG A 225 -0.20 -2.39 -21.34
C ARG A 225 -1.43 -3.23 -21.69
N ASP A 226 -2.63 -2.73 -21.39
CA ASP A 226 -3.89 -3.41 -21.72
C ASP A 226 -5.02 -2.39 -21.91
N MET A 227 -5.63 -2.41 -23.10
CA MET A 227 -6.66 -1.45 -23.49
C MET A 227 -7.91 -1.50 -22.60
N ARG A 228 -8.26 -2.66 -22.01
CA ARG A 228 -9.40 -2.75 -21.08
C ARG A 228 -9.18 -1.88 -19.85
N CYS A 229 -7.96 -1.88 -19.31
CA CYS A 229 -7.60 -1.01 -18.20
C CYS A 229 -7.52 0.46 -18.64
N GLY A 230 -6.99 0.74 -19.84
CA GLY A 230 -6.95 2.09 -20.40
C GLY A 230 -8.32 2.75 -20.58
N LEU A 231 -9.35 1.96 -20.91
CA LEU A 231 -10.72 2.46 -21.04
C LEU A 231 -11.45 2.52 -19.69
N MET A 232 -11.35 1.46 -18.88
CA MET A 232 -12.06 1.38 -17.60
C MET A 232 -11.49 2.34 -16.55
N GLY A 233 -10.17 2.55 -16.54
CA GLY A 233 -9.47 3.34 -15.53
C GLY A 233 -10.00 4.76 -15.38
N PRO A 234 -9.97 5.59 -16.44
CA PRO A 234 -10.48 6.96 -16.41
C PRO A 234 -11.96 7.06 -16.07
N ALA A 235 -12.78 6.09 -16.52
CA ALA A 235 -14.21 6.05 -16.19
C ALA A 235 -14.44 5.85 -14.68
N LEU A 236 -13.71 4.90 -14.08
CA LEU A 236 -13.76 4.66 -12.64
C LEU A 236 -13.19 5.83 -11.83
N GLN A 237 -12.07 6.41 -12.25
CA GLN A 237 -11.47 7.55 -11.57
C GLN A 237 -12.47 8.70 -11.44
N LYS A 238 -13.12 9.09 -12.55
CA LYS A 238 -14.14 10.16 -12.57
C LYS A 238 -15.31 9.84 -11.64
N GLU A 239 -15.79 8.60 -11.65
CA GLU A 239 -16.90 8.18 -10.80
C GLU A 239 -16.51 8.21 -9.30
N PHE A 240 -15.33 7.74 -8.94
CA PHE A 240 -14.85 7.82 -7.55
C PHE A 240 -14.75 9.28 -7.08
N GLU A 241 -14.15 10.15 -7.90
CA GLU A 241 -14.03 11.58 -7.58
C GLU A 241 -15.40 12.28 -7.45
N ALA A 242 -16.41 11.85 -8.20
CA ALA A 242 -17.76 12.41 -8.12
C ALA A 242 -18.55 11.91 -6.89
N GLN A 243 -18.31 10.68 -6.44
CA GLN A 243 -19.07 10.05 -5.36
C GLN A 243 -18.47 10.29 -3.96
N LEU A 244 -17.15 10.47 -3.85
CA LEU A 244 -16.47 10.72 -2.56
C LEU A 244 -17.00 11.94 -1.79
N PRO A 245 -17.18 13.13 -2.41
CA PRO A 245 -17.71 14.30 -1.72
C PRO A 245 -19.11 14.08 -1.13
N LYS A 246 -19.96 13.29 -1.83
CA LYS A 246 -21.31 12.95 -1.35
C LYS A 246 -21.30 12.10 -0.07
N LYS A 247 -20.15 11.48 0.24
CA LYS A 247 -19.92 10.67 1.44
C LYS A 247 -19.10 11.39 2.50
N GLY A 248 -18.80 12.68 2.30
CA GLY A 248 -18.06 13.52 3.26
C GLY A 248 -16.55 13.44 3.11
N TYR A 249 -16.03 12.97 1.97
CA TYR A 249 -14.61 12.95 1.68
C TYR A 249 -14.19 14.07 0.72
N GLU A 250 -13.22 14.89 1.12
CA GLU A 250 -12.66 15.93 0.23
C GLU A 250 -11.66 15.30 -0.74
N VAL A 251 -11.85 15.55 -2.04
CA VAL A 251 -11.00 14.97 -3.10
C VAL A 251 -9.82 15.90 -3.41
N MET A 252 -8.62 15.45 -3.07
CA MET A 252 -7.38 16.21 -3.27
C MET A 252 -6.73 15.85 -4.62
N ARG A 253 -6.62 16.82 -5.53
CA ARG A 253 -6.06 16.63 -6.89
C ARG A 253 -4.63 17.11 -7.08
N GLY A 254 -4.19 18.07 -6.27
CA GLY A 254 -2.84 18.66 -6.36
C GLY A 254 -1.74 17.80 -5.74
N PRO A 255 -0.48 18.25 -5.77
CA PRO A 255 0.62 17.58 -5.06
C PRO A 255 0.33 17.48 -3.56
N LEU A 256 0.92 16.48 -2.90
CA LEU A 256 0.79 16.36 -1.45
C LEU A 256 1.55 17.48 -0.72
N LEU A 257 2.65 17.92 -1.30
CA LEU A 257 3.47 19.00 -0.77
C LEU A 257 3.81 19.99 -1.88
N ASP A 258 3.54 21.26 -1.64
CA ASP A 258 3.93 22.36 -2.48
C ASP A 258 4.62 23.41 -1.61
N GLU A 259 5.94 23.47 -1.65
CA GLU A 259 6.71 24.41 -0.84
C GLU A 259 6.78 25.82 -1.45
N SER A 260 6.30 26.01 -2.69
CA SER A 260 6.25 27.32 -3.35
C SER A 260 5.16 28.22 -2.78
N VAL A 261 4.09 27.61 -2.26
CA VAL A 261 3.01 28.31 -1.58
C VAL A 261 3.46 28.66 -0.16
N THR A 262 3.61 29.96 0.13
CA THR A 262 4.10 30.47 1.43
C THR A 262 3.04 30.47 2.53
N ALA A 263 1.83 29.95 2.26
CA ALA A 263 0.79 29.88 3.27
C ALA A 263 1.10 28.70 4.21
N PRO A 264 1.11 28.91 5.55
CA PRO A 264 0.96 27.77 6.44
C PRO A 264 -0.38 27.12 6.07
N SER A 265 -0.40 25.78 5.95
CA SER A 265 -1.65 25.06 6.18
C SER A 265 -2.21 25.64 7.47
N LEU A 266 -3.36 26.31 7.41
CA LEU A 266 -4.02 26.81 8.60
C LEU A 266 -4.10 25.62 9.55
N SER A 267 -3.25 25.63 10.57
CA SER A 267 -3.51 24.93 11.82
C SER A 267 -4.69 25.68 12.43
N GLY A 268 -5.86 25.49 11.81
CA GLY A 268 -7.14 25.69 12.48
C GLY A 268 -7.13 24.84 13.75
N PRO A 269 -7.94 25.21 14.73
CA PRO A 269 -8.00 24.48 15.99
C PRO A 269 -8.12 22.98 15.69
N VAL A 270 -7.37 22.17 16.42
CA VAL A 270 -7.58 20.73 16.54
C VAL A 270 -8.98 20.55 17.13
N GLY A 271 -9.97 20.66 16.25
CA GLY A 271 -11.39 20.47 16.50
C GLY A 271 -11.82 19.27 15.68
N ASP A 272 -12.78 18.53 16.21
CA ASP A 272 -13.21 17.19 15.81
C ASP A 272 -13.77 17.05 14.37
N ASP A 273 -13.63 18.06 13.51
CA ASP A 273 -14.25 18.15 12.17
C ASP A 273 -13.23 18.47 11.05
N ILE A 274 -12.04 17.83 11.03
CA ILE A 274 -11.24 17.85 9.79
C ILE A 274 -11.90 16.88 8.82
N PRO A 275 -12.41 17.34 7.66
CA PRO A 275 -13.00 16.45 6.67
C PRO A 275 -11.95 15.41 6.25
N SER A 276 -12.35 14.13 6.23
CA SER A 276 -11.47 13.08 5.76
C SER A 276 -11.13 13.30 4.29
N THR A 277 -9.85 13.26 3.95
CA THR A 277 -9.39 13.52 2.59
C THR A 277 -9.17 12.22 1.82
N ALA A 278 -9.39 12.27 0.51
CA ALA A 278 -9.16 11.16 -0.39
C ALA A 278 -8.45 11.61 -1.67
N ARG A 279 -7.62 10.73 -2.23
CA ARG A 279 -6.92 10.92 -3.50
C ARG A 279 -7.22 9.76 -4.41
N VAL A 280 -7.69 10.06 -5.61
CA VAL A 280 -7.98 9.06 -6.64
C VAL A 280 -6.94 9.21 -7.75
N GLY A 281 -6.21 8.14 -8.06
CA GLY A 281 -5.15 8.16 -9.06
C GLY A 281 -5.21 6.95 -9.98
N LEU A 282 -4.85 7.16 -11.24
CA LEU A 282 -4.55 6.07 -12.14
C LEU A 282 -3.17 5.51 -11.80
N ILE A 283 -3.01 4.19 -11.92
CA ILE A 283 -1.74 3.51 -11.72
C ILE A 283 -1.40 2.60 -12.90
N SER A 284 -0.10 2.36 -13.07
CA SER A 284 0.42 1.40 -14.02
C SER A 284 -0.01 -0.03 -13.65
N HIS A 285 0.26 -0.97 -14.55
CA HIS A 285 -0.26 -2.33 -14.48
C HIS A 285 0.15 -3.08 -13.20
N ILE A 286 -0.85 -3.63 -12.50
CA ILE A 286 -0.70 -4.39 -11.24
C ILE A 286 -0.96 -5.90 -11.38
N GLY A 287 -1.06 -6.40 -12.60
CA GLY A 287 -1.50 -7.77 -12.87
C GLY A 287 -3.02 -7.94 -12.81
N GLY A 288 -3.50 -8.97 -13.51
CA GLY A 288 -4.93 -9.29 -13.56
C GLY A 288 -5.73 -8.38 -14.51
N HIS A 289 -5.15 -7.95 -15.63
CA HIS A 289 -5.88 -7.16 -16.65
C HIS A 289 -7.10 -7.89 -17.22
N LYS A 290 -7.14 -9.23 -17.12
CA LYS A 290 -8.31 -10.03 -17.49
C LYS A 290 -9.52 -9.73 -16.60
N PHE A 291 -9.29 -9.14 -15.42
CA PHE A 291 -10.29 -8.67 -14.45
C PHE A 291 -10.38 -7.14 -14.45
N ALA A 292 -10.28 -6.50 -15.62
CA ALA A 292 -10.27 -5.04 -15.74
C ALA A 292 -11.36 -4.35 -14.89
N GLY A 293 -11.06 -3.13 -14.44
CA GLY A 293 -11.69 -2.55 -13.25
C GLY A 293 -10.95 -2.95 -11.98
N ASN A 294 -9.62 -2.99 -12.04
CA ASN A 294 -8.78 -3.27 -10.87
C ASN A 294 -8.61 -2.00 -10.05
N VAL A 295 -8.98 -2.07 -8.77
CA VAL A 295 -8.93 -0.94 -7.83
C VAL A 295 -8.22 -1.38 -6.56
N ILE A 296 -7.34 -0.56 -6.01
CA ILE A 296 -6.75 -0.74 -4.69
C ILE A 296 -7.17 0.44 -3.82
N ILE A 297 -7.73 0.15 -2.64
CA ILE A 297 -8.12 1.17 -1.67
C ILE A 297 -7.22 1.02 -0.44
N TYR A 298 -6.38 2.01 -0.20
CA TYR A 298 -5.55 2.09 1.00
C TYR A 298 -6.20 3.02 2.01
N ILE A 299 -6.52 2.47 3.18
CA ILE A 299 -7.09 3.20 4.30
C ILE A 299 -5.97 3.55 5.28
N PRO A 300 -5.71 4.84 5.56
CA PRO A 300 -4.59 5.25 6.38
C PRO A 300 -4.73 4.76 7.83
N PRO A 301 -3.62 4.48 8.55
CA PRO A 301 -3.68 3.88 9.88
C PRO A 301 -4.34 4.73 10.96
N ARG A 302 -4.43 6.06 10.74
CA ARG A 302 -5.02 7.02 11.68
C ARG A 302 -6.45 7.41 11.31
N LEU A 303 -7.05 6.79 10.28
CA LEU A 303 -8.43 7.07 9.93
C LEU A 303 -9.36 6.54 11.03
N ASN A 304 -10.23 7.42 11.52
CA ASN A 304 -11.30 7.07 12.43
C ASN A 304 -12.64 7.06 11.68
N THR A 305 -13.58 6.29 12.21
CA THR A 305 -14.99 6.34 11.83
C THR A 305 -15.65 7.61 12.37
N LYS A 306 -16.89 7.88 11.95
CA LYS A 306 -17.69 9.01 12.46
C LYS A 306 -17.92 8.98 13.97
N ASP A 307 -17.85 7.80 14.57
CA ASP A 307 -18.00 7.60 16.02
C ASP A 307 -16.66 7.75 16.77
N ASN A 308 -15.62 8.30 16.13
CA ASN A 308 -14.26 8.44 16.64
C ASN A 308 -13.54 7.12 17.00
N GLU A 309 -14.09 5.98 16.58
CA GLU A 309 -13.44 4.68 16.71
C GLU A 309 -12.48 4.41 15.54
N PRO A 310 -11.36 3.69 15.74
CA PRO A 310 -10.45 3.33 14.66
C PRO A 310 -11.17 2.62 13.52
N HIS A 311 -10.94 3.06 12.29
CA HIS A 311 -11.57 2.46 11.11
C HIS A 311 -11.24 0.95 11.05
N PRO A 312 -12.22 0.05 10.79
CA PRO A 312 -11.97 -1.40 10.81
C PRO A 312 -10.87 -1.87 9.85
N LEU A 313 -10.71 -1.15 8.73
CA LEU A 313 -9.67 -1.37 7.73
C LEU A 313 -8.47 -0.42 7.86
N ALA A 314 -8.33 0.33 8.96
CA ALA A 314 -7.19 1.23 9.16
C ALA A 314 -5.86 0.49 8.96
N GLY A 315 -5.00 1.03 8.11
CA GLY A 315 -3.72 0.44 7.74
C GLY A 315 -3.81 -0.75 6.77
N HIS A 316 -4.93 -0.92 6.06
CA HIS A 316 -5.10 -1.96 5.04
C HIS A 316 -5.13 -1.38 3.63
N GLY A 317 -4.60 -2.14 2.67
CA GLY A 317 -4.84 -1.99 1.24
C GLY A 317 -5.75 -3.10 0.75
N VAL A 318 -6.93 -2.77 0.21
CA VAL A 318 -7.92 -3.74 -0.27
C VAL A 318 -7.96 -3.73 -1.79
N TRP A 319 -7.81 -4.90 -2.41
CA TRP A 319 -7.83 -5.05 -3.85
C TRP A 319 -9.19 -5.56 -4.34
N TYR A 320 -9.73 -4.88 -5.35
CA TYR A 320 -10.91 -5.26 -6.09
C TYR A 320 -10.58 -5.49 -7.56
N GLY A 321 -11.37 -6.32 -8.23
CA GLY A 321 -11.36 -6.51 -9.67
C GLY A 321 -12.79 -6.50 -10.22
N ARG A 322 -12.95 -6.34 -11.54
CA ARG A 322 -14.27 -6.25 -12.20
C ARG A 322 -15.13 -5.09 -11.69
N VAL A 323 -14.50 -4.05 -11.17
CA VAL A 323 -15.22 -2.85 -10.75
C VAL A 323 -15.72 -2.12 -11.99
N GLU A 324 -16.97 -1.68 -11.93
CA GLU A 324 -17.65 -0.88 -12.95
C GLU A 324 -18.16 0.39 -12.26
N PRO A 325 -18.46 1.47 -13.00
CA PRO A 325 -18.95 2.72 -12.39
C PRO A 325 -20.14 2.52 -11.44
N LYS A 326 -21.09 1.62 -11.76
CA LYS A 326 -22.23 1.30 -10.89
C LYS A 326 -21.85 0.74 -9.51
N HIS A 327 -20.68 0.13 -9.38
CA HIS A 327 -20.19 -0.46 -8.13
C HIS A 327 -19.51 0.59 -7.22
N VAL A 328 -19.07 1.72 -7.77
CA VAL A 328 -18.24 2.70 -7.06
C VAL A 328 -18.92 3.21 -5.80
N GLN A 329 -20.20 3.58 -5.90
CA GLN A 329 -20.95 4.09 -4.75
C GLN A 329 -21.02 3.06 -3.60
N GLY A 330 -21.31 1.80 -3.92
CA GLY A 330 -21.37 0.72 -2.95
C GLY A 330 -20.00 0.40 -2.34
N ILE A 331 -18.92 0.46 -3.12
CA ILE A 331 -17.55 0.28 -2.62
C ILE A 331 -17.16 1.40 -1.66
N ILE A 332 -17.48 2.67 -1.96
CA ILE A 332 -17.19 3.79 -1.06
C ILE A 332 -17.96 3.60 0.26
N GLU A 333 -19.26 3.32 0.17
CA GLU A 333 -20.10 3.11 1.36
C GLU A 333 -19.60 1.95 2.22
N GLU A 334 -19.33 0.79 1.63
CA GLU A 334 -18.95 -0.39 2.39
C GLU A 334 -17.49 -0.35 2.83
N THR A 335 -16.55 -0.04 1.93
CA THR A 335 -15.12 -0.13 2.23
C THR A 335 -14.56 1.12 2.88
N VAL A 336 -14.89 2.30 2.36
CA VAL A 336 -14.28 3.57 2.80
C VAL A 336 -15.01 4.16 4.01
N VAL A 337 -16.34 4.01 4.10
CA VAL A 337 -17.12 4.55 5.22
C VAL A 337 -17.28 3.52 6.34
N LYS A 338 -17.72 2.30 6.04
CA LYS A 338 -18.07 1.29 7.07
C LYS A 338 -16.92 0.34 7.45
N GLY A 339 -15.90 0.20 6.60
CA GLY A 339 -14.81 -0.76 6.83
C GLY A 339 -15.18 -2.23 6.55
N ASN A 340 -16.13 -2.46 5.66
CA ASN A 340 -16.52 -3.78 5.14
C ASN A 340 -15.89 -4.04 3.77
N VAL A 341 -15.59 -5.30 3.50
CA VAL A 341 -15.06 -5.76 2.20
C VAL A 341 -16.16 -6.38 1.36
N VAL A 342 -16.23 -6.00 0.08
CA VAL A 342 -17.19 -6.55 -0.88
C VAL A 342 -16.66 -7.85 -1.47
N LYS A 343 -17.21 -8.99 -1.03
CA LYS A 343 -16.60 -10.31 -1.19
C LYS A 343 -16.51 -10.79 -2.65
N ASP A 344 -17.53 -10.54 -3.46
CA ASP A 344 -17.59 -11.02 -4.85
C ASP A 344 -16.60 -10.33 -5.80
N MET A 345 -16.15 -9.12 -5.47
CA MET A 345 -15.12 -8.38 -6.21
C MET A 345 -13.73 -8.47 -5.57
N PHE A 346 -13.63 -9.03 -4.36
CA PHE A 346 -12.39 -9.04 -3.57
C PHE A 346 -11.30 -9.92 -4.20
N ARG A 347 -10.10 -9.35 -4.36
CA ARG A 347 -8.92 -10.06 -4.86
C ARG A 347 -7.95 -10.45 -3.75
N GLY A 348 -7.90 -9.68 -2.67
CA GLY A 348 -6.94 -9.80 -1.58
C GLY A 348 -6.85 -8.49 -0.80
N ALA A 349 -6.30 -8.55 0.40
CA ALA A 349 -5.93 -7.35 1.14
C ALA A 349 -4.51 -7.50 1.68
N ILE A 350 -3.89 -6.39 2.03
CA ILE A 350 -2.59 -6.34 2.67
C ILE A 350 -2.66 -5.40 3.87
N LYS A 351 -2.05 -5.79 4.99
CA LYS A 351 -1.96 -4.97 6.18
C LYS A 351 -0.62 -4.24 6.22
N LYS A 352 -0.56 -3.10 6.92
CA LYS A 352 0.70 -2.46 7.32
C LYS A 352 1.63 -3.50 7.95
N GLY A 353 2.82 -3.66 7.36
CA GLY A 353 3.77 -4.73 7.68
C GLY A 353 3.87 -5.84 6.65
N GLY A 354 3.06 -5.81 5.58
CA GLY A 354 3.19 -6.70 4.42
C GLY A 354 2.43 -8.03 4.54
N GLU A 355 1.61 -8.22 5.59
CA GLU A 355 0.82 -9.43 5.75
C GLU A 355 -0.36 -9.44 4.79
N VAL A 356 -0.41 -10.45 3.91
CA VAL A 356 -1.51 -10.66 2.96
C VAL A 356 -2.68 -11.33 3.67
N VAL A 357 -3.86 -10.70 3.57
CA VAL A 357 -5.12 -11.17 4.12
C VAL A 357 -6.00 -11.72 2.99
N ARG A 358 -6.63 -12.87 3.23
CA ARG A 358 -7.55 -13.57 2.33
C ARG A 358 -8.84 -13.89 3.08
N LEU A 359 -9.95 -14.06 2.33
CA LEU A 359 -11.26 -14.43 2.87
C LEU A 359 -11.48 -15.94 2.89
#